data_AF-A0A534W1P5-F1
#
_entry.id   AF-A0A534W1P5-F1
#
_cell.length_a   1.000
_cell.length_b   1.000
_cell.length_c   1.000
_cell.angle_alpha   90.00
_cell.angle_beta   90.00
_cell.angle_gamma   90.00
#
_symmetry.space_group_name_H-M   'P 1'
#
loop_
_entity.id
_entity.type
_entity.pdbx_description
1 polymer ?
#
loop_
_entity_poly.entity_id
_entity_poly.type
_entity_poly.pdbx_seq_one_letter_code
_entity_poly.pdbx_strand_id
1 'polypeptide(L)'
;DTIWNELENVYYGPGFSNADIQKALDGCKVPYEEASDVVRRTADDIAEGKIVGWFQGRMEFGARALGGRSILANPVFPGIKDKVNGQVKYRESWRPFCPSLVDAAKDEYLEGAAEAPFMIVAFPVKPDKRSLIPSAVHVDGTVRPQT
;
A
#
# COMPACT_ATOMS: atom_id res chain seq x y z
N ASP A 1 24.91 27.45 -9.34
CA ASP A 1 24.95 26.00 -9.15
C ASP A 1 23.93 25.59 -8.10
N THR A 2 22.70 25.33 -8.53
CA THR A 2 21.63 24.88 -7.64
C THR A 2 21.68 23.36 -7.63
N ILE A 3 22.23 22.79 -6.55
CA ILE A 3 22.23 21.34 -6.31
C ILE A 3 20.80 20.96 -5.91
N TRP A 4 19.95 20.69 -6.89
CA TRP A 4 18.70 19.97 -6.66
C TRP A 4 19.08 18.48 -6.59
N ASN A 5 19.23 17.97 -5.38
CA ASN A 5 19.32 16.52 -5.20
C ASN A 5 17.98 15.90 -5.57
N GLU A 6 18.03 14.73 -6.19
CA GLU A 6 16.85 13.94 -6.50
C GLU A 6 16.11 13.58 -5.20
N LEU A 7 14.78 13.60 -5.24
CA LEU A 7 13.95 13.26 -4.10
C LEU A 7 13.92 11.73 -3.94
N GLU A 8 14.76 11.19 -3.07
CA GLU A 8 14.88 9.74 -2.86
C GLU A 8 13.65 9.13 -2.16
N ASN A 9 13.02 9.88 -1.24
CA ASN A 9 11.84 9.41 -0.52
C ASN A 9 10.99 10.57 0.02
N VAL A 10 9.83 10.25 0.60
CA VAL A 10 8.91 11.25 1.18
C VAL A 10 8.65 11.04 2.67
N TYR A 11 9.42 10.21 3.37
CA TYR A 11 9.15 9.83 4.77
C TYR A 11 9.64 10.89 5.79
N TYR A 12 9.27 12.14 5.59
CA TYR A 12 9.73 13.27 6.41
C TYR A 12 8.80 13.61 7.58
N GLY A 13 7.62 12.99 7.65
CA GLY A 13 6.69 13.16 8.76
C GLY A 13 7.16 12.52 10.07
N PRO A 14 6.34 12.56 11.13
CA PRO A 14 6.68 11.99 12.44
C PRO A 14 6.87 10.47 12.35
N GLY A 15 7.88 9.96 13.06
CA GLY A 15 8.04 8.55 13.40
C GLY A 15 7.72 8.32 14.87
N PHE A 16 7.36 7.09 15.21
CA PHE A 16 7.02 6.70 16.58
C PHE A 16 7.82 5.46 16.95
N SER A 17 8.40 5.45 18.13
CA SER A 17 9.12 4.29 18.66
C SER A 17 8.15 3.21 19.12
N ASN A 18 8.62 1.98 19.31
CA ASN A 18 7.80 0.92 19.91
C ASN A 18 7.29 1.32 21.31
N ALA A 19 8.07 2.09 22.08
CA ALA A 19 7.65 2.61 23.39
C ALA A 19 6.48 3.61 23.27
N ASP A 20 6.49 4.48 22.26
CA ASP A 20 5.37 5.40 22.00
C ASP A 20 4.10 4.64 21.62
N ILE A 21 4.24 3.61 20.77
CA ILE A 21 3.14 2.76 20.32
C ILE A 21 2.57 1.96 21.49
N GLN A 22 3.42 1.32 22.30
CA GLN A 22 3.00 0.56 23.47
C GLN A 22 2.23 1.44 24.47
N LYS A 23 2.76 2.64 24.76
CA LYS A 23 2.09 3.61 25.64
C LYS A 23 0.70 3.99 25.12
N ALA A 24 0.54 4.15 23.80
CA ALA A 24 -0.75 4.42 23.20
C ALA A 24 -1.71 3.22 23.33
N LEU A 25 -1.24 1.99 23.07
CA LEU A 25 -2.03 0.76 23.19
C LEU A 25 -2.49 0.51 24.63
N ASP A 26 -1.60 0.70 25.61
CA ASP A 26 -1.91 0.62 27.04
C ASP A 26 -3.01 1.63 27.44
N GLY A 27 -2.92 2.85 26.90
CA GLY A 27 -3.94 3.89 27.09
C GLY A 27 -5.29 3.53 26.46
N CYS A 28 -5.30 2.83 25.32
CA CYS A 28 -6.51 2.37 24.64
C CYS A 28 -7.15 1.13 25.31
N LYS A 29 -6.42 0.41 26.17
CA LYS A 29 -6.87 -0.82 26.85
C LYS A 29 -7.36 -1.91 25.88
N VAL A 30 -6.73 -1.99 24.71
CA VAL A 30 -7.01 -3.03 23.71
C VAL A 30 -6.02 -4.20 23.90
N PRO A 31 -6.44 -5.45 23.70
CA PRO A 31 -5.50 -6.57 23.64
C PRO A 31 -4.55 -6.38 22.45
N TYR A 32 -3.25 -6.61 22.69
CA TYR A 32 -2.23 -6.60 21.65
C TYR A 32 -1.17 -7.66 21.95
N GLU A 33 -0.43 -8.03 20.91
CA GLU A 33 0.74 -8.90 21.01
C GLU A 33 1.91 -8.29 20.24
N GLU A 34 3.12 -8.57 20.67
CA GLU A 34 4.32 -8.28 19.90
C GLU A 34 4.62 -9.48 19.00
N ALA A 35 4.60 -9.27 17.69
CA ALA A 35 4.92 -10.30 16.71
C ALA A 35 6.45 -10.42 16.56
N SER A 36 6.97 -11.65 16.60
CA SER A 36 8.40 -11.92 16.35
C SER A 36 8.82 -11.58 14.92
N ASP A 37 7.91 -11.74 13.95
CA ASP A 37 8.06 -11.32 12.56
C ASP A 37 6.76 -10.67 12.08
N VAL A 38 6.68 -9.36 12.24
CA VAL A 38 5.50 -8.57 11.84
C VAL A 38 5.28 -8.59 10.32
N VAL A 39 6.35 -8.71 9.53
CA VAL A 39 6.28 -8.71 8.06
C VAL A 39 5.66 -10.02 7.59
N ARG A 40 6.16 -11.16 8.07
CA ARG A 40 5.60 -12.47 7.74
C ARG A 40 4.13 -12.57 8.15
N ARG A 41 3.82 -12.22 9.41
CA ARG A 41 2.44 -12.27 9.92
C ARG A 41 1.49 -11.42 9.06
N THR A 42 1.92 -10.21 8.70
CA THR A 42 1.11 -9.31 7.86
C THR A 42 0.95 -9.84 6.44
N ALA A 43 2.00 -10.41 5.85
CA ALA A 43 1.94 -11.02 4.53
C ALA A 43 0.95 -12.20 4.51
N ASP A 44 0.99 -13.05 5.53
CA ASP A 44 0.06 -14.18 5.68
C ASP A 44 -1.39 -13.68 5.85
N ASP A 45 -1.62 -12.68 6.70
CA ASP A 45 -2.93 -12.07 6.89
C ASP A 45 -3.49 -11.47 5.58
N ILE A 46 -2.67 -10.75 4.82
CA ILE A 46 -3.05 -10.19 3.51
C ILE A 46 -3.32 -11.32 2.50
N ALA A 47 -2.50 -12.37 2.48
CA ALA A 47 -2.68 -13.52 1.61
C ALA A 47 -4.00 -14.26 1.89
N GLU A 48 -4.43 -14.31 3.15
CA GLU A 48 -5.72 -14.84 3.59
C GLU A 48 -6.92 -13.90 3.30
N GLY A 49 -6.68 -12.73 2.70
CA GLY A 49 -7.72 -11.77 2.33
C GLY A 49 -8.18 -10.87 3.49
N LYS A 50 -7.40 -10.79 4.58
CA LYS A 50 -7.63 -9.80 5.63
C LYS A 50 -7.23 -8.41 5.12
N ILE A 51 -7.85 -7.39 5.71
CA ILE A 51 -7.48 -5.99 5.50
C ILE A 51 -6.64 -5.57 6.71
N VAL A 52 -5.42 -5.11 6.46
CA VAL A 52 -4.45 -4.79 7.51
C VAL A 52 -4.20 -3.29 7.54
N GLY A 53 -4.32 -2.67 8.72
CA GLY A 53 -3.77 -1.34 8.97
C GLY A 53 -2.26 -1.46 9.20
N TRP A 54 -1.48 -0.74 8.40
CA TRP A 54 -0.02 -0.79 8.43
C TRP A 54 0.55 0.55 8.85
N PHE A 55 1.20 0.56 10.01
CA PHE A 55 1.78 1.75 10.65
C PHE A 55 3.24 1.47 10.96
N GLN A 56 4.15 1.93 10.11
CA GLN A 56 5.59 1.68 10.24
C GLN A 56 6.41 2.92 9.97
N GLY A 57 7.54 3.05 10.67
CA GLY A 57 8.53 4.10 10.43
C GLY A 57 7.96 5.53 10.46
N ARG A 58 8.61 6.42 9.71
CA ARG A 58 8.19 7.82 9.56
C ARG A 58 7.01 7.92 8.59
N MET A 59 6.12 8.86 8.86
CA MET A 59 4.98 9.16 7.99
C MET A 59 5.43 9.77 6.65
N GLU A 60 4.77 9.36 5.58
CA GLU A 60 4.89 9.92 4.25
C GLU A 60 4.38 11.37 4.20
N PHE A 61 5.08 12.22 3.45
CA PHE A 61 4.60 13.54 3.07
C PHE A 61 3.78 13.44 1.77
N GLY A 62 2.66 14.16 1.73
CA GLY A 62 1.78 14.24 0.56
C GLY A 62 0.50 13.40 0.69
N ALA A 63 -0.24 13.30 -0.42
CA ALA A 63 -1.59 12.73 -0.43
C ALA A 63 -1.65 11.20 -0.58
N ARG A 64 -0.49 10.53 -0.68
CA ARG A 64 -0.39 9.08 -0.93
C ARG A 64 0.25 8.38 0.26
N ALA A 65 -0.41 7.31 0.71
CA ALA A 65 0.22 6.33 1.57
C ALA A 65 1.09 5.41 0.70
N LEU A 66 2.35 5.23 1.09
CA LEU A 66 3.40 4.52 0.37
C LEU A 66 4.05 3.44 1.25
N GLY A 67 3.37 2.99 2.32
CA GLY A 67 3.83 1.89 3.17
C GLY A 67 4.26 2.30 4.58
N GLY A 68 4.15 3.57 4.94
CA GLY A 68 4.28 4.06 6.31
C GLY A 68 2.94 4.16 7.03
N ARG A 69 1.89 4.67 6.37
CA ARG A 69 0.54 4.85 6.94
C ARG A 69 -0.54 4.31 5.99
N SER A 70 -0.54 3.01 5.80
CA SER A 70 -1.30 2.34 4.75
C SER A 70 -2.43 1.47 5.29
N ILE A 71 -3.43 1.24 4.43
CA ILE A 71 -4.33 0.09 4.55
C ILE A 71 -3.95 -0.86 3.43
N LEU A 72 -3.54 -2.07 3.81
CA LEU A 72 -3.07 -3.11 2.91
C LEU A 72 -4.18 -4.14 2.70
N ALA A 73 -4.30 -4.59 1.46
CA ALA A 73 -5.32 -5.52 1.01
C ALA A 73 -4.83 -6.24 -0.24
N ASN A 74 -5.14 -7.52 -0.39
CA ASN A 74 -4.65 -8.33 -1.51
C ASN A 74 -5.52 -8.11 -2.78
N PRO A 75 -4.97 -7.52 -3.86
CA PRO A 75 -5.74 -7.16 -5.05
C PRO A 75 -6.18 -8.36 -5.89
N VAL A 76 -5.70 -9.57 -5.60
CA VAL A 76 -6.11 -10.82 -6.25
C VAL A 76 -7.58 -11.13 -5.96
N PHE A 77 -8.11 -10.72 -4.80
CA PHE A 77 -9.50 -10.97 -4.43
C PHE A 77 -10.44 -9.96 -5.11
N PRO A 78 -11.37 -10.38 -5.99
CA PRO A 78 -12.20 -9.47 -6.79
C PRO A 78 -13.12 -8.53 -5.99
N GLY A 79 -13.48 -8.90 -4.75
CA GLY A 79 -14.34 -8.10 -3.87
C GLY A 79 -13.59 -7.19 -2.89
N ILE A 80 -12.25 -7.24 -2.84
CA ILE A 80 -11.52 -6.53 -1.78
C ILE A 80 -11.64 -5.01 -1.92
N LYS A 81 -11.69 -4.48 -3.15
CA LYS A 81 -11.89 -3.05 -3.41
C LYS A 81 -13.19 -2.56 -2.76
N ASP A 82 -14.28 -3.28 -2.99
CA ASP A 82 -15.61 -2.92 -2.48
C ASP A 82 -15.66 -3.07 -0.95
N LYS A 83 -15.02 -4.11 -0.41
CA LYS A 83 -14.88 -4.30 1.04
C LYS A 83 -14.13 -3.13 1.69
N VAL A 84 -12.98 -2.73 1.15
CA VAL A 84 -12.21 -1.59 1.69
C VAL A 84 -13.01 -0.29 1.55
N ASN A 85 -13.64 -0.03 0.40
CA ASN A 85 -14.43 1.18 0.19
C ASN A 85 -15.63 1.26 1.14
N GLY A 86 -16.41 0.18 1.28
CA GLY A 86 -17.67 0.18 2.03
C GLY A 86 -17.53 -0.06 3.53
N GLN A 87 -16.57 -0.89 3.97
CA GLN A 87 -16.47 -1.33 5.36
C GLN A 87 -15.35 -0.65 6.15
N VAL A 88 -14.33 -0.12 5.46
CA VAL A 88 -13.17 0.51 6.11
C VAL A 88 -13.14 2.01 5.87
N LYS A 89 -13.30 2.44 4.62
CA LYS A 89 -13.23 3.85 4.22
C LYS A 89 -14.57 4.56 4.21
N TYR A 90 -15.68 3.83 4.24
CA TYR A 90 -17.04 4.37 4.16
C TYR A 90 -17.22 5.39 3.03
N ARG A 91 -16.72 5.06 1.83
CA ARG A 91 -16.72 5.92 0.64
C ARG A 91 -17.29 5.19 -0.58
N GLU A 92 -17.37 5.88 -1.71
CA GLU A 92 -17.97 5.36 -2.93
C GLU A 92 -17.25 4.12 -3.48
N SER A 93 -18.00 3.10 -3.91
CA SER A 93 -17.47 1.80 -4.36
C SER A 93 -16.59 1.88 -5.61
N TRP A 94 -16.83 2.87 -6.47
CA TRP A 94 -16.08 3.07 -7.72
C TRP A 94 -14.69 3.68 -7.50
N ARG A 95 -14.40 4.21 -6.31
CA ARG A 95 -13.10 4.82 -6.03
C ARG A 95 -11.99 3.76 -6.10
N PRO A 96 -10.96 3.95 -6.94
CA PRO A 96 -9.93 2.94 -7.13
C PRO A 96 -8.92 2.89 -5.96
N PHE A 97 -8.07 1.86 -6.00
CA PHE A 97 -6.85 1.73 -5.20
C PHE A 97 -5.63 1.60 -6.12
N CYS A 98 -4.46 1.79 -5.54
CA CYS A 98 -3.18 1.72 -6.25
C CYS A 98 -2.37 0.55 -5.67
N PRO A 99 -1.73 -0.29 -6.49
CA PRO A 99 -0.90 -1.39 -6.01
C PRO A 99 0.50 -0.92 -5.61
N SER A 100 1.10 -1.59 -4.64
CA SER A 100 2.56 -1.58 -4.44
C SER A 100 3.12 -2.90 -4.98
N LEU A 101 4.24 -2.85 -5.69
CA LEU A 101 4.95 -3.98 -6.26
C LEU A 101 6.40 -3.94 -5.79
N VAL A 102 7.03 -5.11 -5.70
CA VAL A 102 8.50 -5.17 -5.67
C VAL A 102 9.02 -4.79 -7.06
N ASP A 103 10.09 -4.00 -7.14
CA ASP A 103 10.62 -3.56 -8.43
C ASP A 103 10.94 -4.73 -9.38
N ALA A 104 11.43 -5.86 -8.84
CA ALA A 104 11.68 -7.08 -9.62
C ALA A 104 10.42 -7.65 -10.33
N ALA A 105 9.22 -7.32 -9.88
CA ALA A 105 7.95 -7.74 -10.50
C ALA A 105 7.35 -6.67 -11.43
N LYS A 106 7.95 -5.47 -11.51
CA LYS A 106 7.46 -4.36 -12.34
C LYS A 106 7.29 -4.78 -13.79
N ASP A 107 8.35 -5.31 -14.38
CA ASP A 107 8.36 -5.71 -15.80
C ASP A 107 7.59 -7.01 -16.04
N GLU A 108 7.22 -7.75 -14.99
CA GLU A 108 6.32 -8.89 -15.12
C GLU A 108 4.86 -8.42 -15.34
N TYR A 109 4.43 -7.37 -14.62
CA TYR A 109 3.04 -6.91 -14.61
C TYR A 109 2.76 -5.73 -15.53
N LEU A 110 3.72 -4.85 -15.77
CA LEU A 110 3.52 -3.57 -16.43
C LEU A 110 4.17 -3.50 -17.81
N GLU A 111 3.61 -2.68 -18.69
CA GLU A 111 4.15 -2.41 -20.03
C GLU A 111 4.98 -1.13 -20.03
N GLY A 112 6.27 -1.23 -20.36
CA GLY A 112 7.15 -0.06 -20.54
C GLY A 112 7.25 0.84 -19.30
N ALA A 113 7.12 0.27 -18.10
CA ALA A 113 7.08 1.04 -16.87
C ALA A 113 8.45 1.57 -16.46
N ALA A 114 8.52 2.88 -16.23
CA ALA A 114 9.62 3.50 -15.50
C ALA A 114 9.47 3.26 -13.99
N GLU A 115 10.50 3.60 -13.22
CA GLU A 115 10.39 3.63 -11.76
C GLU A 115 9.27 4.58 -11.32
N ALA A 116 8.46 4.13 -10.37
CA ALA A 116 7.26 4.81 -9.93
C ALA A 116 7.12 4.80 -8.39
N PRO A 117 8.08 5.32 -7.62
CA PRO A 117 8.09 5.18 -6.16
C PRO A 117 6.95 5.91 -5.43
N PHE A 118 6.24 6.83 -6.10
CA PHE A 118 5.31 7.76 -5.44
C PHE A 118 3.83 7.56 -5.79
N MET A 119 3.47 6.52 -6.56
CA MET A 119 2.09 6.33 -7.06
C MET A 119 1.53 7.60 -7.70
N ILE A 120 2.19 8.19 -8.69
CA ILE A 120 1.69 9.39 -9.41
C ILE A 120 1.61 9.20 -10.92
N VAL A 121 2.28 8.18 -11.47
CA VAL A 121 2.28 7.85 -12.89
C VAL A 121 1.53 6.54 -13.11
N ALA A 122 0.68 6.49 -14.14
CA ALA A 122 -0.08 5.30 -14.50
C ALA A 122 0.60 4.55 -15.65
N PHE A 123 0.55 3.23 -15.60
CA PHE A 123 1.09 2.34 -16.63
C PHE A 123 0.04 1.30 -17.05
N PRO A 124 0.06 0.84 -18.31
CA PRO A 124 -0.74 -0.29 -18.72
C PRO A 124 -0.30 -1.56 -18.00
N VAL A 125 -1.27 -2.37 -17.56
CA VAL A 125 -1.02 -3.74 -17.09
C VAL A 125 -1.07 -4.67 -18.29
N LYS A 126 -0.10 -5.59 -18.37
CA LYS A 126 -0.05 -6.61 -19.41
C LYS A 126 -1.37 -7.40 -19.47
N PRO A 127 -1.94 -7.66 -20.67
CA PRO A 127 -3.27 -8.26 -20.81
C PRO A 127 -3.48 -9.55 -20.02
N ASP A 128 -2.47 -10.43 -19.97
CA ASP A 128 -2.48 -11.71 -19.27
C ASP A 128 -2.40 -11.59 -17.74
N LYS A 129 -2.00 -10.42 -17.22
CA LYS A 129 -1.87 -10.16 -15.78
C LYS A 129 -3.08 -9.45 -15.18
N ARG A 130 -3.93 -8.83 -16.01
CA ARG A 130 -5.09 -8.04 -15.54
C ARG A 130 -6.06 -8.84 -14.67
N SER A 131 -6.34 -10.07 -15.06
CA SER A 131 -7.25 -10.96 -14.33
C SER A 131 -6.66 -11.50 -13.02
N LEU A 132 -5.34 -11.40 -12.83
CA LEU A 132 -4.68 -11.85 -11.60
C LEU A 132 -4.80 -10.84 -10.47
N ILE A 133 -4.94 -9.55 -10.78
CA ILE A 133 -5.02 -8.45 -9.79
C ILE A 133 -6.25 -7.55 -10.03
N PRO A 134 -7.46 -8.13 -10.16
CA PRO A 134 -8.64 -7.43 -10.66
C PRO A 134 -9.05 -6.23 -9.80
N SER A 135 -8.72 -6.23 -8.50
CA SER A 135 -9.07 -5.13 -7.60
C SER A 135 -8.11 -3.94 -7.63
N ALA A 136 -6.96 -4.07 -8.30
CA ALA A 136 -6.01 -2.97 -8.50
C ALA A 136 -6.15 -2.31 -9.88
N VAL A 137 -6.61 -3.06 -10.89
CA VAL A 137 -6.65 -2.63 -12.29
C VAL A 137 -7.86 -1.70 -12.55
N HIS A 138 -7.58 -0.57 -13.19
CA HIS A 138 -8.61 0.36 -13.65
C HIS A 138 -9.39 -0.21 -14.85
N VAL A 139 -10.56 0.37 -15.14
CA VAL A 139 -11.43 -0.10 -16.25
C VAL A 139 -10.77 -0.02 -17.62
N ASP A 140 -9.76 0.84 -17.78
CA ASP A 140 -8.96 1.01 -19.00
C ASP A 140 -7.74 0.07 -19.06
N GLY A 141 -7.56 -0.81 -18.06
CA GLY A 141 -6.44 -1.75 -17.98
C GLY A 141 -5.16 -1.16 -17.41
N THR A 142 -5.19 0.05 -16.85
CA THR A 142 -4.02 0.69 -16.23
C THR A 142 -3.97 0.47 -14.71
N VAL A 143 -2.80 0.72 -14.11
CA VAL A 143 -2.61 0.90 -12.66
C VAL A 143 -1.66 2.06 -12.40
N ARG A 144 -1.70 2.60 -11.19
CA ARG A 144 -0.80 3.67 -10.74
C ARG A 144 0.08 3.13 -9.61
N PRO A 145 1.16 2.40 -9.92
CA PRO A 145 1.88 1.57 -8.95
C PRO A 145 2.79 2.40 -8.04
N GLN A 146 3.18 1.78 -6.92
CA GLN A 146 4.45 2.03 -6.24
C GLN A 146 5.38 0.89 -6.58
N THR A 147 6.60 1.18 -7.03
CA THR A 147 7.67 0.19 -7.32
C THR A 147 8.91 0.52 -6.52
#